data_AF-A0A2V9HLD2-F1
#
_entry.id   AF-A0A2V9HLD2-F1
#
_cell.length_a   1.000
_cell.length_b   1.000
_cell.length_c   1.000
_cell.angle_alpha   90.00
_cell.angle_beta   90.00
_cell.angle_gamma   90.00
#
_symmetry.space_group_name_H-M   'P 1'
#
loop_
_entity.id
_entity.type
_entity.pdbx_description
1 polymer ?
#
loop_
_entity_poly.entity_id
_entity_poly.type
_entity_poly.pdbx_seq_one_letter_code
_entity_poly.pdbx_strand_id
1 'polypeptide(L)'
;MVWEKLQSDKTIRREAKAASALNHPNICTIYDVGEDKAQAFMAMEYLEGTTLKHRISSRPMERGPSNPYKLWASLVVYLLANSSLL
;
A
#
# COMPACT_ATOMS: atom_id res chain seq x y z
N MET A 1 -14.74 3.72 -0.29
CA MET A 1 -15.43 4.72 0.55
C MET A 1 -15.84 4.03 1.84
N VAL A 2 -14.89 3.86 2.78
CA VAL A 2 -15.11 3.13 4.05
C VAL A 2 -15.08 4.15 5.18
N TRP A 3 -16.23 4.41 5.79
CA TRP A 3 -16.40 5.33 6.91
C TRP A 3 -16.64 4.49 8.17
N GLU A 4 -15.57 4.06 8.83
CA GLU A 4 -15.66 3.27 10.06
C GLU A 4 -15.19 4.14 11.22
N LYS A 5 -16.18 4.65 11.98
CA LYS A 5 -16.11 5.33 13.29
C LYS A 5 -14.69 5.61 13.81
N LEU A 6 -14.23 6.81 13.54
CA LEU A 6 -13.00 7.37 14.10
C LEU A 6 -13.26 7.79 15.57
N GLN A 7 -12.92 6.91 16.52
CA GLN A 7 -12.97 7.20 17.96
C GLN A 7 -11.73 8.02 18.39
N SER A 8 -11.97 9.13 19.11
CA SER A 8 -11.03 10.12 19.69
C SER A 8 -10.50 11.22 18.75
N ASP A 9 -11.33 12.26 18.60
CA ASP A 9 -11.14 13.52 17.83
C ASP A 9 -9.71 14.12 17.86
N LYS A 10 -9.06 14.21 19.04
CA LYS A 10 -7.76 14.89 19.16
C LYS A 10 -6.59 14.19 18.47
N THR A 11 -6.55 12.86 18.50
CA THR A 11 -5.42 12.10 17.94
C THR A 11 -5.45 12.13 16.41
N ILE A 12 -6.65 11.99 15.85
CA ILE A 12 -6.88 11.92 14.41
C ILE A 12 -6.53 13.25 13.75
N ARG A 13 -6.96 14.37 14.34
CA ARG A 13 -6.61 15.71 13.83
C ARG A 13 -5.11 15.94 13.82
N ARG A 14 -4.40 15.46 14.85
CA ARG A 14 -2.94 15.59 14.95
C ARG A 14 -2.24 14.74 13.87
N GLU A 15 -2.65 13.49 13.70
CA GLU A 15 -2.07 12.59 12.70
C GLU A 15 -2.33 13.09 11.28
N ALA A 16 -3.55 13.52 11.01
CA ALA A 16 -3.93 14.03 9.71
C ALA A 16 -3.22 15.35 9.38
N LYS A 17 -3.01 16.23 10.36
CA LYS A 17 -2.16 17.43 10.17
C LYS A 17 -0.71 17.06 9.85
N ALA A 18 -0.16 16.06 10.51
CA ALA A 18 1.20 15.57 10.21
C ALA A 18 1.28 14.96 8.81
N ALA A 19 0.29 14.17 8.41
CA ALA A 19 0.22 13.57 7.07
C ALA A 19 -0.01 14.60 5.97
N SER A 20 -0.82 15.65 6.20
CA SER A 20 -1.04 16.74 5.25
C SER A 20 0.22 17.55 4.92
N ALA A 21 1.21 17.55 5.82
CA ALA A 21 2.50 18.22 5.61
C ALA A 21 3.43 17.43 4.68
N LEU A 22 3.13 16.16 4.40
CA LEU A 22 3.93 15.31 3.51
C LEU A 22 3.38 15.40 2.09
N ASN A 23 4.14 16.02 1.19
CA ASN A 23 3.83 16.07 -0.24
C ASN A 23 4.80 15.17 -1.01
N HIS A 24 4.35 13.96 -1.37
CA HIS A 24 5.15 12.97 -2.09
C HIS A 24 4.24 12.12 -2.99
N PRO A 25 4.66 11.73 -4.21
CA PRO A 25 3.83 10.97 -5.17
C PRO A 25 3.28 9.62 -4.66
N ASN A 26 3.88 9.07 -3.61
CA ASN A 26 3.45 7.80 -2.99
C ASN A 26 2.72 7.98 -1.64
N ILE A 27 2.34 9.21 -1.30
CA ILE A 27 1.62 9.55 -0.07
C ILE A 27 0.31 10.22 -0.47
N CYS A 28 -0.81 9.67 0.01
CA CYS A 28 -2.12 10.27 -0.21
C CYS A 28 -2.19 11.66 0.45
N THR A 29 -2.59 12.66 -0.32
CA THR A 29 -2.70 14.03 0.18
C THR A 29 -4.01 14.22 0.94
N ILE A 30 -3.94 14.80 2.14
CA ILE A 30 -5.11 15.18 2.93
C ILE A 30 -5.40 16.67 2.66
N TYR A 31 -6.63 16.98 2.26
CA TYR A 31 -7.07 18.35 1.98
C TYR A 31 -7.65 19.05 3.19
N ASP A 32 -8.50 18.35 3.97
CA ASP A 32 -9.17 18.94 5.12
C ASP A 32 -9.53 17.89 6.17
N VAL A 33 -9.58 18.31 7.44
CA VAL A 33 -9.92 17.48 8.60
C VAL A 33 -10.68 18.35 9.58
N GLY A 34 -11.91 17.93 9.90
CA GLY A 34 -12.78 18.72 10.75
C GLY A 34 -13.86 17.89 11.41
N GLU A 35 -14.81 18.61 11.97
CA GLU A 35 -15.98 18.06 12.62
C GLU A 35 -17.21 18.82 12.09
N ASP A 36 -18.19 18.09 11.59
CA ASP A 36 -19.51 18.64 11.24
C ASP A 36 -20.58 17.89 12.02
N LYS A 37 -21.45 18.61 12.74
CA LYS A 37 -22.57 18.04 13.53
C LYS A 37 -22.14 16.88 14.46
N ALA A 38 -21.03 17.04 15.17
CA ALA A 38 -20.44 16.01 16.03
C ALA A 38 -19.90 14.76 15.31
N GLN A 39 -19.72 14.83 13.99
CA GLN A 39 -19.14 13.79 13.17
C GLN A 39 -17.79 14.26 12.62
N ALA A 40 -16.72 13.59 13.02
CA ALA A 40 -15.40 13.83 12.46
C ALA A 40 -15.38 13.42 10.97
N PHE A 41 -14.76 14.26 10.14
CA PHE A 41 -14.55 14.00 8.71
C PHE A 41 -13.10 14.25 8.31
N MET A 42 -12.70 13.59 7.23
CA MET A 42 -11.40 13.78 6.58
C MET A 42 -11.60 13.76 5.06
N ALA A 43 -11.23 14.84 4.39
CA ALA A 43 -11.19 14.96 2.95
C ALA A 43 -9.77 14.69 2.46
N MET A 44 -9.63 13.77 1.51
CA MET A 44 -8.34 13.34 0.96
C MET A 44 -8.44 13.11 -0.55
N GLU A 45 -7.29 12.96 -1.19
CA GLU A 45 -7.17 12.59 -2.60
C GLU A 45 -7.98 11.33 -2.92
N TYR A 46 -8.70 11.37 -4.04
CA TYR A 46 -9.44 10.23 -4.55
C TYR A 46 -8.50 9.31 -5.32
N LEU A 47 -8.15 8.18 -4.70
CA LEU A 47 -7.35 7.14 -5.34
C LEU A 47 -8.26 6.08 -5.99
N GLU A 48 -8.17 5.96 -7.31
CA GLU A 48 -8.85 4.90 -8.05
C GLU A 48 -8.18 3.54 -7.81
N GLY A 49 -9.00 2.50 -7.62
CA GLY A 49 -8.54 1.12 -7.47
C GLY A 49 -8.92 0.46 -6.14
N THR A 50 -8.23 -0.63 -5.82
CA THR A 50 -8.51 -1.45 -4.62
C THR A 50 -7.49 -1.21 -3.52
N THR A 51 -7.95 -1.16 -2.27
CA THR A 51 -7.06 -1.03 -1.11
C THR A 51 -6.01 -2.15 -1.06
N LEU A 52 -4.84 -1.84 -0.52
CA LEU A 52 -3.78 -2.85 -0.35
C LEU A 52 -4.30 -4.06 0.45
N LYS A 53 -5.09 -3.82 1.51
CA LYS A 53 -5.75 -4.87 2.31
C LYS A 53 -6.56 -5.83 1.44
N HIS A 54 -7.36 -5.30 0.51
CA HIS A 54 -8.14 -6.12 -0.40
C HIS A 54 -7.22 -6.94 -1.33
N ARG A 55 -6.20 -6.30 -1.92
CA ARG A 55 -5.25 -6.97 -2.83
C ARG A 55 -4.55 -8.14 -2.14
N ILE A 56 -4.00 -7.93 -0.94
CA ILE A 56 -3.27 -8.98 -0.21
C ILE A 56 -4.19 -10.08 0.36
N SER A 57 -5.45 -9.76 0.64
CA SER A 57 -6.42 -10.74 1.14
C SER A 57 -6.84 -11.75 0.05
N SER A 58 -6.90 -11.30 -1.21
CA SER A 58 -7.32 -12.13 -2.34
C SER A 58 -6.23 -13.09 -2.84
N ARG A 59 -4.96 -12.68 -2.73
CA ARG A 59 -3.79 -13.50 -2.98
C ARG A 59 -2.63 -12.89 -2.20
N PRO A 60 -1.91 -13.67 -1.37
CA PRO A 60 -0.64 -13.20 -0.82
C PRO A 60 0.21 -12.72 -1.99
N MET A 61 0.68 -11.47 -1.93
CA MET A 61 1.59 -10.98 -2.97
C MET A 61 2.75 -11.95 -3.07
N GLU A 62 3.04 -12.42 -4.28
CA GLU A 62 4.27 -13.18 -4.54
C GLU A 62 5.43 -12.29 -4.11
N ARG A 63 5.97 -12.58 -2.93
CA ARG A 63 7.26 -12.02 -2.57
C ARG A 63 8.21 -12.52 -3.64
N GLY A 64 8.95 -11.58 -4.24
CA GLY A 64 10.15 -11.94 -4.99
C GLY A 64 10.96 -12.95 -4.18
N PRO A 65 11.73 -13.82 -4.86
CA PRO A 65 12.30 -15.01 -4.26
C PRO A 65 12.99 -14.67 -2.95
N SER A 66 12.46 -15.20 -1.85
CA SER A 66 12.94 -14.92 -0.49
C SER A 66 14.41 -15.31 -0.30
N ASN A 67 14.90 -16.20 -1.17
CA ASN A 67 16.29 -16.56 -1.30
C ASN A 67 16.75 -16.23 -2.72
N PRO A 68 17.66 -15.26 -2.91
CA PRO A 68 18.16 -14.85 -4.22
C PRO A 68 18.83 -16.01 -4.98
N TYR A 69 19.37 -17.01 -4.28
CA TYR A 69 20.03 -18.17 -4.90
C TYR A 69 19.05 -19.12 -5.60
N LYS A 70 17.73 -19.06 -5.32
CA LYS A 70 16.74 -19.87 -6.05
C LYS A 70 16.63 -19.48 -7.53
N LEU A 71 16.78 -18.18 -7.84
CA LEU A 71 16.80 -17.73 -9.25
C LEU A 71 18.04 -18.24 -9.95
N TRP A 72 19.20 -18.18 -9.29
CA TRP A 72 20.45 -18.70 -9.82
C TRP A 72 20.38 -20.20 -10.08
N ALA A 73 19.82 -20.99 -9.16
CA ALA A 73 19.62 -22.42 -9.38
C ALA A 73 18.71 -22.70 -10.59
N SER A 74 17.61 -21.96 -10.74
CA SER A 74 16.71 -22.12 -11.88
C SER A 74 17.35 -21.69 -13.20
N LEU A 75 18.19 -20.63 -13.18
CA LEU A 75 18.96 -20.18 -14.33
C LEU A 75 20.01 -21.21 -14.74
N VAL A 76 20.75 -21.78 -13.78
CA VAL A 76 21.76 -22.83 -14.03
C VAL A 76 21.11 -24.08 -14.62
N VAL A 77 19.98 -24.53 -14.07
CA VAL A 77 19.24 -25.69 -14.61
C VAL A 77 18.75 -25.40 -16.04
N TYR A 78 18.22 -24.20 -16.30
CA TYR A 78 17.79 -23.79 -17.64
C TYR A 78 18.97 -23.78 -18.63
N LEU A 79 20.12 -23.22 -18.23
CA LEU A 79 21.33 -23.19 -19.06
C LEU A 79 21.84 -24.60 -19.34
N LEU A 80 21.88 -25.48 -18.34
CA LEU A 80 22.32 -26.87 -18.50
C LEU A 80 21.34 -27.70 -19.35
N ALA A 81 20.04 -27.48 -19.21
CA ALA A 81 19.00 -28.18 -19.97
C ALA A 81 18.95 -27.73 -21.44
N ASN A 82 19.40 -26.51 -21.75
CA ASN A 82 19.43 -25.96 -23.10
C ASN A 82 20.83 -26.04 -23.76
N SER A 83 21.76 -26.79 -23.16
CA SER A 83 23.12 -27.04 -23.67
C SER A 83 23.20 -27.90 -24.93
N SER A 84 22.09 -28.19 -25.61
CA SER A 84 22.11 -28.85 -26.93
C SER A 84 22.38 -27.86 -28.09
N LEU A 85 22.91 -26.67 -27.80
CA LEU A 85 23.23 -25.61 -28.77
C LEU A 85 24.71 -25.16 -28.72
N LEU A 86 25.61 -26.02 -28.25
CA LEU A 86 27.06 -25.96 -28.53
C LEU A 86 27.48 -27.26 -29.21
#